data_AF-A0A7V4YUV0-F1
#
_entry.id   AF-A0A7V4YUV0-F1
#
_cell.length_a   1.000
_cell.length_b   1.000
_cell.length_c   1.000
_cell.angle_alpha   90.00
_cell.angle_beta   90.00
_cell.angle_gamma   90.00
#
_symmetry.space_group_name_H-M   'P 1'
#
loop_
_entity.id
_entity.type
_entity.pdbx_description
1 polymer ?
#
loop_
_entity_poly.entity_id
_entity_poly.type
_entity_poly.pdbx_seq_one_letter_code
_entity_poly.pdbx_strand_id
1 'polypeptide(L)'
;MKLSKTTRIIMGVASLSLIVTFLVPLWQILLWAPQYPEGLTMKIWIDKLTGQVDIINGLNHYIGMKHIDTHMFPEFAYMGILIGFLIAVGVAAAVLGSGRILFFFTLLSYVYGVAAMWDFWRWGYDYGHNLDPNAAIKVPDMSYQPPLIGYKNLLNFTSYSGPDTGAWVIIGVCLLATLLWWWEFFRNRNMTRAQGSTVGKTVSVAGIFALLNFASCSTEPEPIRYGQDECFHCKMTLTDKRFGAEVVTNKGKVYKFDDLNCLVNFLKEDTVPEANIAQIVAVDFKKTGSFVDVNKAFFLQNEAIKSPMRADVASFYDKKDLESVKAETGGGKEMTWAEVK
;
A
#
# COMPACT_ATOMS: atom_id res chain seq x y z
N MET A 1 -12.43 0.91 33.05
CA MET A 1 -11.15 0.16 32.95
C MET A 1 -10.09 0.91 33.74
N LYS A 2 -9.53 0.30 34.78
CA LYS A 2 -8.38 0.84 35.53
C LYS A 2 -7.11 0.18 35.01
N LEU A 3 -6.07 0.97 34.75
CA LEU A 3 -4.80 0.49 34.19
C LEU A 3 -3.95 -0.20 35.28
N SER A 4 -3.22 -1.26 34.92
CA SER A 4 -2.20 -1.87 35.78
C SER A 4 -1.04 -0.91 36.06
N LYS A 5 -0.26 -1.18 37.13
CA LYS A 5 0.98 -0.45 37.41
C LYS A 5 1.95 -0.53 36.22
N THR A 6 2.08 -1.70 35.61
CA THR A 6 2.94 -1.93 34.44
C THR A 6 2.50 -1.07 33.25
N THR A 7 1.22 -1.11 32.88
CA THR A 7 0.68 -0.29 31.78
C THR A 7 0.87 1.20 32.04
N ARG A 8 0.69 1.67 33.29
CA ARG A 8 0.91 3.07 33.66
C ARG A 8 2.36 3.49 33.48
N ILE A 9 3.32 2.66 33.91
CA ILE A 9 4.75 2.93 33.73
C ILE A 9 5.12 2.96 32.24
N ILE A 10 4.70 1.94 31.48
CA ILE A 10 4.99 1.86 30.04
C ILE A 10 4.39 3.06 29.31
N MET A 11 3.12 3.40 29.59
CA MET A 11 2.47 4.56 28.97
C MET A 11 3.17 5.87 29.33
N GLY A 12 3.62 6.04 30.58
CA GLY A 12 4.36 7.23 31.01
C GLY A 12 5.67 7.38 30.25
N VAL A 13 6.47 6.31 30.16
CA VAL A 13 7.74 6.31 29.41
C VAL A 13 7.49 6.58 27.92
N ALA A 14 6.51 5.91 27.32
CA ALA A 14 6.15 6.10 25.91
C ALA A 14 5.63 7.52 25.61
N SER A 15 4.90 8.13 26.54
CA SER A 15 4.43 9.51 26.37
C SER A 15 5.60 10.49 26.42
N LEU A 16 6.55 10.28 27.34
CA LEU A 16 7.72 11.15 27.48
C LEU A 16 8.72 10.97 26.33
N SER A 17 8.80 9.78 25.71
CA SER A 17 9.68 9.58 24.55
C SER A 17 9.27 10.42 23.34
N LEU A 18 8.01 10.87 23.26
CA LEU A 18 7.58 11.83 22.23
C LEU A 18 8.31 13.18 22.32
N ILE A 19 8.93 13.53 23.46
CA ILE A 19 9.76 14.75 23.57
C ILE A 19 10.93 14.72 22.56
N VAL A 20 11.41 13.53 22.17
CA VAL A 20 12.48 13.38 21.16
C VAL A 20 12.07 14.02 19.83
N THR A 21 10.77 14.07 19.49
CA THR A 21 10.27 14.64 18.23
C THR A 21 10.56 16.14 18.06
N PHE A 22 10.85 16.86 19.15
CA PHE A 22 11.29 18.26 19.10
C PHE A 22 12.78 18.40 18.75
N LEU A 23 13.53 17.30 18.78
CA LEU A 23 14.99 17.27 18.66
C LEU A 23 15.48 16.51 17.42
N VAL A 24 14.58 15.85 16.69
CA VAL A 24 14.91 15.03 15.52
C VAL A 24 13.92 15.30 14.38
N PRO A 25 14.30 15.08 13.12
CA PRO A 25 13.37 15.24 12.00
C PRO A 25 12.22 14.23 12.08
N LEU A 26 11.05 14.66 11.63
CA LEU A 26 9.85 13.84 11.51
C LEU A 26 9.83 13.09 10.18
N TRP A 27 10.20 13.78 9.10
CA TRP A 27 10.11 13.24 7.75
C TRP A 27 11.35 13.56 6.94
N GLN A 28 11.60 12.76 5.91
CA GLN A 28 12.70 12.98 4.99
C GLN A 28 12.25 12.82 3.53
N ILE A 29 12.82 13.68 2.69
CA ILE A 29 12.74 13.59 1.25
C ILE A 29 14.17 13.51 0.73
N LEU A 30 14.45 12.50 -0.09
CA LEU A 30 15.74 12.28 -0.74
C LEU A 30 15.54 12.37 -2.25
N LEU A 31 16.49 12.97 -2.96
CA LEU A 31 16.41 13.18 -4.40
C LEU A 31 17.77 12.87 -5.03
N TRP A 32 17.80 11.97 -6.01
CA TRP A 32 18.99 11.60 -6.75
C TRP A 32 18.87 12.05 -8.20
N ALA A 33 19.99 12.54 -8.73
CA ALA A 33 20.11 13.02 -10.11
C ALA A 33 21.51 12.65 -10.64
N PRO A 34 21.72 12.57 -11.97
CA PRO A 34 23.06 12.39 -12.54
C PRO A 34 24.07 13.46 -12.09
N GLN A 35 23.59 14.69 -11.85
CA GLN A 35 24.42 15.81 -11.37
C GLN A 35 24.70 15.75 -9.86
N TYR A 36 23.90 15.00 -9.09
CA TYR A 36 23.98 14.84 -7.64
C TYR A 36 23.93 13.35 -7.28
N PRO A 37 24.97 12.57 -7.64
CA PRO A 37 25.01 11.12 -7.39
C PRO A 37 24.98 10.78 -5.89
N GLU A 38 25.49 11.67 -5.04
CA GLU A 38 25.43 11.56 -3.58
C GLU A 38 24.01 11.73 -3.01
N GLY A 39 23.11 12.34 -3.79
CA GLY A 39 21.73 12.64 -3.41
C GLY A 39 21.59 13.95 -2.62
N LEU A 40 20.48 14.64 -2.87
CA LEU A 40 20.03 15.81 -2.13
C LEU A 40 19.03 15.38 -1.06
N THR A 41 19.15 15.94 0.13
CA THR A 41 18.32 15.60 1.27
C THR A 41 17.56 16.83 1.75
N MET A 42 16.27 16.68 1.98
CA MET A 42 15.44 17.62 2.71
C MET A 42 14.83 16.92 3.92
N LYS A 43 15.04 17.47 5.11
CA LYS A 43 14.48 16.98 6.36
C LYS A 43 13.39 17.94 6.83
N ILE A 44 12.26 17.36 7.21
CA ILE A 44 11.10 18.07 7.75
C ILE A 44 11.08 17.84 9.25
N TRP A 45 11.25 18.92 10.01
CA TRP A 45 11.19 18.94 11.46
C TRP A 45 9.80 19.38 11.91
N ILE A 46 9.59 19.46 13.22
CA ILE A 46 8.33 19.92 13.78
C ILE A 46 8.04 21.41 13.47
N ASP A 47 9.09 22.20 13.23
CA ASP A 47 9.04 23.66 13.13
C ASP A 47 9.85 24.26 11.96
N LYS A 48 10.62 23.45 11.23
CA LYS A 48 11.56 23.93 10.21
C LYS A 48 11.91 22.89 9.16
N LEU A 49 12.57 23.35 8.11
CA LEU A 49 13.18 22.51 7.09
C LEU A 49 14.71 22.62 7.16
N THR A 50 15.43 21.53 6.93
CA THR A 50 16.89 21.53 6.82
C THR A 50 17.37 20.64 5.68
N GLY A 51 18.66 20.71 5.36
CA GLY A 51 19.28 19.96 4.27
C GLY A 51 19.55 20.86 3.07
N GLN A 52 19.62 20.29 1.88
CA GLN A 52 19.94 21.00 0.64
C GLN A 52 18.70 21.64 -0.02
N VAL A 53 17.85 22.32 0.77
CA VAL A 53 16.57 22.89 0.31
C VAL A 53 16.79 23.92 -0.80
N ASP A 54 17.81 24.78 -0.68
CA ASP A 54 18.10 25.81 -1.69
C ASP A 54 18.50 25.21 -3.05
N ILE A 55 19.26 24.10 -3.05
CA ILE A 55 19.64 23.39 -4.27
C ILE A 55 18.39 22.75 -4.90
N ILE A 56 17.56 22.09 -4.09
CA ILE A 56 16.29 21.51 -4.53
C ILE A 56 15.38 22.59 -5.13
N ASN A 57 15.30 23.78 -4.52
CA ASN A 57 14.56 24.93 -5.05
C ASN A 57 15.10 25.42 -6.40
N GLY A 58 16.43 25.44 -6.56
CA GLY A 58 17.06 25.73 -7.84
C GLY A 58 16.64 24.75 -8.94
N LEU A 59 16.55 23.46 -8.62
CA LEU A 59 16.08 22.43 -9.55
C LEU A 59 14.59 22.57 -9.88
N ASN A 60 13.78 22.80 -8.85
CA ASN A 60 12.32 22.94 -8.95
C ASN A 60 11.89 24.13 -9.82
N HIS A 61 12.67 25.21 -9.81
CA HIS A 61 12.43 26.38 -10.64
C HIS A 61 12.37 26.05 -12.15
N TYR A 62 13.19 25.09 -12.63
CA TYR A 62 13.21 24.72 -14.05
C TYR A 62 11.95 24.01 -14.52
N ILE A 63 11.27 23.30 -13.63
CA ILE A 63 10.04 22.53 -13.90
C ILE A 63 8.78 23.25 -13.39
N GLY A 64 8.92 24.49 -12.90
CA GLY A 64 7.80 25.34 -12.49
C GLY A 64 7.19 24.98 -11.14
N MET A 65 7.88 24.20 -10.31
CA MET A 65 7.40 23.92 -8.95
C MET A 65 7.58 25.13 -8.04
N LYS A 66 6.71 25.25 -7.03
CA LYS A 66 6.75 26.34 -6.05
C LYS A 66 8.06 26.34 -5.28
N HIS A 67 8.53 27.52 -4.88
CA HIS A 67 9.69 27.64 -4.02
C HIS A 67 9.39 27.10 -2.62
N ILE A 68 10.14 26.09 -2.18
CA ILE A 68 9.97 25.47 -0.87
C ILE A 68 10.53 26.39 0.21
N ASP A 69 9.63 26.89 1.05
CA ASP A 69 9.93 27.72 2.21
C ASP A 69 9.08 27.28 3.41
N THR A 70 9.46 27.68 4.62
CA THR A 70 8.73 27.36 5.85
C THR A 70 7.38 28.07 5.96
N HIS A 71 7.19 29.26 5.36
CA HIS A 71 5.91 29.96 5.35
C HIS A 71 4.81 29.22 4.58
N MET A 72 5.17 28.31 3.67
CA MET A 72 4.21 27.41 3.04
C MET A 72 3.59 26.37 3.98
N PHE A 73 4.16 26.19 5.18
CA PHE A 73 3.73 25.21 6.17
C PHE A 73 3.26 25.93 7.45
N PRO A 74 2.06 26.54 7.45
CA PRO A 74 1.50 27.18 8.65
C PRO A 74 1.37 26.21 9.85
N GLU A 75 1.35 24.90 9.60
CA GLU A 75 1.33 23.83 10.57
C GLU A 75 2.49 23.92 11.57
N PHE A 76 3.67 24.38 11.12
CA PHE A 76 4.85 24.52 11.98
C PHE A 76 4.60 25.43 13.18
N ALA A 77 3.66 26.37 13.10
CA ALA A 77 3.29 27.24 14.21
C ALA A 77 2.55 26.50 15.35
N TYR A 78 1.89 25.37 15.07
CA TYR A 78 1.06 24.66 16.05
C TYR A 78 1.40 23.16 16.22
N MET A 79 2.19 22.54 15.34
CA MET A 79 2.59 21.14 15.46
C MET A 79 3.24 20.83 16.82
N GLY A 80 4.12 21.72 17.30
CA GLY A 80 4.72 21.60 18.63
C GLY A 80 3.69 21.59 19.77
N ILE A 81 2.64 22.40 19.66
CA ILE A 81 1.54 22.45 20.63
C ILE A 81 0.74 21.15 20.58
N LEU A 82 0.45 20.63 19.39
CA LEU A 82 -0.29 19.36 19.23
C LEU A 82 0.47 18.18 19.85
N ILE A 83 1.78 18.08 19.60
CA ILE A 83 2.61 17.03 20.22
C ILE A 83 2.71 17.24 21.74
N GLY A 84 2.89 18.48 22.21
CA GLY A 84 2.90 18.81 23.64
C GLY A 84 1.59 18.42 24.34
N PHE A 85 0.45 18.68 23.69
CA PHE A 85 -0.86 18.25 24.18
C PHE A 85 -0.99 16.74 24.20
N LEU A 86 -0.53 16.04 23.16
CA LEU A 86 -0.52 14.58 23.12
C LEU A 86 0.32 13.99 24.27
N ILE A 87 1.51 14.54 24.52
CA ILE A 87 2.36 14.16 25.67
C ILE A 87 1.61 14.35 26.99
N ALA A 88 0.99 15.52 27.20
CA ALA A 88 0.26 15.82 28.42
C ALA A 88 -0.90 14.84 28.66
N VAL A 89 -1.67 14.50 27.61
CA VAL A 89 -2.75 13.52 27.68
C VAL A 89 -2.22 12.11 27.99
N GLY A 90 -1.10 11.72 27.39
CA GLY A 90 -0.47 10.42 27.62
C GLY A 90 0.06 10.27 29.06
N VAL A 91 0.73 11.31 29.58
CA VAL A 91 1.16 11.38 30.99
C VAL A 91 -0.06 11.37 31.92
N ALA A 92 -1.14 12.08 31.59
CA ALA A 92 -2.37 12.05 32.36
C ALA A 92 -2.99 10.63 32.39
N ALA A 93 -2.97 9.89 31.27
CA ALA A 93 -3.41 8.50 31.23
C ALA A 93 -2.60 7.62 32.19
N ALA A 94 -1.28 7.80 32.22
CA ALA A 94 -0.36 7.08 33.10
C ALA A 94 -0.58 7.43 34.59
N VAL A 95 -0.67 8.72 34.93
CA VAL A 95 -0.81 9.20 36.32
C VAL A 95 -2.19 8.88 36.87
N LEU A 96 -3.25 9.17 36.13
CA LEU A 96 -4.64 8.94 36.59
C LEU A 96 -5.06 7.47 36.46
N GLY A 97 -4.32 6.65 35.70
CA GLY A 97 -4.60 5.23 35.53
C GLY A 97 -5.95 4.93 34.87
N SER A 98 -6.44 5.86 34.04
CA SER A 98 -7.77 5.80 33.43
C SER A 98 -7.70 5.24 32.02
N GLY A 99 -8.36 4.10 31.79
CA GLY A 99 -8.48 3.51 30.46
C GLY A 99 -9.27 4.35 29.45
N ARG A 100 -10.08 5.32 29.92
CA ARG A 100 -10.77 6.28 29.04
C ARG A 100 -9.80 7.33 28.49
N ILE A 101 -8.86 7.79 29.31
CA ILE A 101 -7.84 8.75 28.89
C ILE A 101 -6.85 8.06 27.95
N LEU A 102 -6.48 6.80 28.24
CA LEU A 102 -5.68 6.00 27.30
C LEU A 102 -6.39 5.83 25.95
N PHE A 103 -7.69 5.51 25.95
CA PHE A 103 -8.48 5.46 24.71
C PHE A 103 -8.47 6.80 23.96
N PHE A 104 -8.68 7.90 24.69
CA PHE A 104 -8.68 9.24 24.12
C PHE A 104 -7.32 9.60 23.53
N PHE A 105 -6.21 9.30 24.23
CA PHE A 105 -4.85 9.43 23.71
C PHE A 105 -4.67 8.67 22.39
N THR A 106 -5.06 7.39 22.37
CA THR A 106 -4.95 6.54 21.18
C THR A 106 -5.78 7.08 20.01
N LEU A 107 -7.04 7.47 20.28
CA LEU A 107 -7.89 8.07 19.24
C LEU A 107 -7.28 9.36 18.70
N LEU A 108 -6.80 10.23 19.60
CA LEU A 108 -6.18 11.49 19.25
C LEU A 108 -4.92 11.30 18.40
N SER A 109 -4.07 10.32 18.72
CA SER A 109 -2.86 10.03 17.92
C SER A 109 -3.20 9.57 16.50
N TYR A 110 -4.26 8.75 16.32
CA TYR A 110 -4.73 8.40 14.97
C TYR A 110 -5.32 9.60 14.22
N VAL A 111 -6.10 10.44 14.90
CA VAL A 111 -6.67 11.66 14.29
C VAL A 111 -5.56 12.58 13.82
N TYR A 112 -4.53 12.83 14.66
CA TYR A 112 -3.37 13.64 14.27
C TYR A 112 -2.59 13.02 13.13
N GLY A 113 -2.33 11.71 13.16
CA GLY A 113 -1.63 11.01 12.09
C GLY A 113 -2.38 11.10 10.76
N VAL A 114 -3.68 10.81 10.74
CA VAL A 114 -4.51 10.88 9.52
C VAL A 114 -4.60 12.31 9.00
N ALA A 115 -4.80 13.30 9.89
CA ALA A 115 -4.83 14.70 9.50
C ALA A 115 -3.51 15.16 8.86
N ALA A 116 -2.37 14.79 9.46
CA ALA A 116 -1.04 15.11 8.93
C ALA A 116 -0.80 14.45 7.56
N MET A 117 -1.18 13.18 7.38
CA MET A 117 -1.02 12.50 6.10
C MET A 117 -1.93 13.06 5.01
N TRP A 118 -3.17 13.43 5.36
CA TRP A 118 -4.10 14.05 4.42
C TRP A 118 -3.61 15.44 3.99
N ASP A 119 -3.14 16.24 4.94
CA ASP A 119 -2.61 17.56 4.67
C ASP A 119 -1.34 17.48 3.79
N PHE A 120 -0.42 16.58 4.10
CA PHE A 120 0.77 16.35 3.29
C PHE A 120 0.43 15.83 1.88
N TRP A 121 -0.54 14.93 1.74
CA TRP A 121 -1.03 14.48 0.43
C TRP A 121 -1.60 15.65 -0.39
N ARG A 122 -2.44 16.48 0.23
CA ARG A 122 -3.05 17.66 -0.39
C ARG A 122 -1.98 18.66 -0.83
N TRP A 123 -1.02 18.96 0.05
CA TRP A 123 0.11 19.84 -0.25
C TRP A 123 0.91 19.30 -1.44
N GLY A 124 1.28 18.01 -1.41
CA GLY A 124 2.04 17.38 -2.49
C GLY A 124 1.28 17.37 -3.83
N TYR A 125 -0.05 17.23 -3.78
CA TYR A 125 -0.88 17.31 -4.97
C TYR A 125 -0.83 18.71 -5.61
N ASP A 126 -1.09 19.76 -4.83
CA ASP A 126 -1.00 21.15 -5.32
C ASP A 126 0.41 21.48 -5.79
N TYR A 127 1.43 21.06 -5.04
CA TYR A 127 2.85 21.25 -5.39
C TYR A 127 3.22 20.64 -6.74
N GLY A 128 2.61 19.50 -7.10
CA GLY A 128 2.90 18.78 -8.33
C GLY A 128 2.03 19.09 -9.55
N HIS A 129 0.86 19.72 -9.34
CA HIS A 129 -0.13 19.98 -10.39
C HIS A 129 -0.34 21.48 -10.69
N ASN A 130 0.16 22.35 -9.81
CA ASN A 130 0.05 23.80 -9.93
C ASN A 130 1.41 24.39 -10.33
N LEU A 131 1.88 24.02 -11.53
CA LEU A 131 3.19 24.40 -12.05
C LEU A 131 3.13 25.75 -12.78
N ASP A 132 4.20 26.53 -12.69
CA ASP A 132 4.33 27.81 -13.41
C ASP A 132 4.27 27.56 -14.94
N PRO A 133 3.29 28.15 -15.66
CA PRO A 133 3.18 27.99 -17.10
C PRO A 133 4.33 28.64 -17.87
N ASN A 134 5.25 29.37 -17.24
CA ASN A 134 6.43 29.98 -17.86
C ASN A 134 7.73 29.20 -17.58
N ALA A 135 7.66 28.03 -16.95
CA ALA A 135 8.83 27.21 -16.65
C ALA A 135 9.63 26.81 -17.91
N ALA A 136 10.95 26.70 -17.77
CA ALA A 136 11.87 26.39 -18.85
C ALA A 136 11.64 24.99 -19.44
N ILE A 137 11.31 24.02 -18.58
CA ILE A 137 11.03 22.64 -18.97
C ILE A 137 9.55 22.38 -18.74
N LYS A 138 8.82 22.19 -19.84
CA LYS A 138 7.43 21.74 -19.83
C LYS A 138 7.41 20.34 -20.39
N VAL A 139 6.83 19.42 -19.64
CA VAL A 139 6.58 18.08 -20.16
C VAL A 139 5.08 18.00 -20.48
N PRO A 140 4.69 18.01 -21.77
CA PRO A 140 3.28 17.91 -22.15
C PRO A 140 2.65 16.69 -21.48
N ASP A 141 1.46 16.88 -20.91
CA ASP A 141 0.66 15.82 -20.29
C ASP A 141 1.29 15.09 -19.09
N MET A 142 2.34 15.64 -18.46
CA MET A 142 2.91 15.10 -17.22
C MET A 142 2.85 16.10 -16.05
N SER A 143 2.09 15.74 -15.02
CA SER A 143 2.21 16.32 -13.67
C SER A 143 3.04 15.41 -12.77
N TYR A 144 3.82 16.01 -11.89
CA TYR A 144 4.60 15.25 -10.92
C TYR A 144 4.24 15.65 -9.50
N GLN A 145 3.40 14.84 -8.87
CA GLN A 145 3.22 14.85 -7.43
C GLN A 145 4.38 14.09 -6.77
N PRO A 146 5.18 14.72 -5.87
CA PRO A 146 6.15 14.01 -5.05
C PRO A 146 5.51 12.84 -4.30
N PRO A 147 6.22 11.72 -4.10
CA PRO A 147 5.65 10.58 -3.39
C PRO A 147 5.33 10.98 -1.95
N LEU A 148 4.17 10.56 -1.45
CA LEU A 148 3.85 10.70 -0.04
C LEU A 148 4.71 9.75 0.80
N ILE A 149 4.79 8.49 0.37
CA ILE A 149 5.64 7.44 0.95
C ILE A 149 6.23 6.63 -0.21
N GLY A 150 7.51 6.28 -0.13
CA GLY A 150 8.19 5.43 -1.10
C GLY A 150 8.93 6.21 -2.18
N TYR A 151 9.16 5.58 -3.32
CA TYR A 151 9.97 6.11 -4.41
C TYR A 151 9.11 6.55 -5.59
N LYS A 152 9.52 7.61 -6.29
CA LYS A 152 8.92 8.02 -7.57
C LYS A 152 9.93 8.72 -8.46
N ASN A 153 9.94 8.34 -9.73
CA ASN A 153 10.82 8.91 -10.74
C ASN A 153 10.14 10.07 -11.50
N LEU A 154 10.94 11.05 -11.90
CA LEU A 154 10.58 12.11 -12.85
C LEU A 154 11.76 12.38 -13.76
N LEU A 155 11.63 12.08 -15.06
CA LEU A 155 12.73 12.21 -16.01
C LEU A 155 13.98 11.46 -15.50
N ASN A 156 15.10 12.16 -15.31
CA ASN A 156 16.35 11.61 -14.79
C ASN A 156 16.49 11.74 -13.26
N PHE A 157 15.41 12.09 -12.55
CA PHE A 157 15.40 12.23 -11.11
C PHE A 157 14.65 11.07 -10.46
N THR A 158 15.21 10.55 -9.36
CA THR A 158 14.52 9.63 -8.46
C THR A 158 14.32 10.33 -7.13
N SER A 159 13.10 10.33 -6.63
CA SER A 159 12.79 10.83 -5.29
C SER A 159 12.39 9.70 -4.36
N TYR A 160 12.69 9.84 -3.09
CA TYR A 160 12.15 9.06 -1.99
C TYR A 160 11.51 9.99 -0.98
N SER A 161 10.38 9.57 -0.40
CA SER A 161 9.73 10.23 0.73
C SER A 161 9.39 9.19 1.78
N GLY A 162 9.66 9.50 3.05
CA GLY A 162 9.30 8.59 4.12
C GLY A 162 9.54 9.12 5.53
N PRO A 163 9.02 8.40 6.52
CA PRO A 163 9.22 8.73 7.92
C PRO A 163 10.70 8.72 8.28
N ASP A 164 11.10 9.71 9.07
CA ASP A 164 12.38 9.74 9.76
C ASP A 164 12.18 9.38 11.24
N THR A 165 13.24 9.48 12.03
CA THR A 165 13.35 9.07 13.43
C THR A 165 12.18 9.55 14.27
N GLY A 166 11.78 10.83 14.14
CA GLY A 166 10.68 11.40 14.92
C GLY A 166 9.32 10.80 14.57
N ALA A 167 9.02 10.59 13.28
CA ALA A 167 7.78 9.91 12.89
C ALA A 167 7.76 8.45 13.35
N TRP A 168 8.89 7.73 13.28
CA TRP A 168 8.97 6.37 13.80
C TRP A 168 8.70 6.28 15.31
N VAL A 169 9.19 7.26 16.08
CA VAL A 169 8.85 7.36 17.52
C VAL A 169 7.34 7.56 17.71
N ILE A 170 6.71 8.46 16.97
CA ILE A 170 5.26 8.71 17.06
C ILE A 170 4.47 7.45 16.70
N ILE A 171 4.82 6.78 15.60
CA ILE A 171 4.18 5.53 15.13
C ILE A 171 4.33 4.44 16.21
N GLY A 172 5.53 4.27 16.76
CA GLY A 172 5.80 3.29 17.80
C GLY A 172 4.97 3.53 19.07
N VAL A 173 4.88 4.79 19.53
CA VAL A 173 4.08 5.17 20.70
C VAL A 173 2.58 4.97 20.44
N CYS A 174 2.09 5.33 19.25
CA CYS A 174 0.70 5.12 18.85
C CYS A 174 0.34 3.63 18.87
N LEU A 175 1.14 2.77 18.23
CA LEU A 175 0.91 1.32 18.18
C LEU A 175 0.97 0.70 19.58
N LEU A 176 1.94 1.11 20.40
CA LEU A 176 2.07 0.66 21.78
C LEU A 176 0.84 1.04 22.61
N ALA A 177 0.34 2.27 22.48
CA ALA A 177 -0.87 2.72 23.19
C ALA A 177 -2.10 1.89 22.77
N THR A 178 -2.25 1.59 21.47
CA THR A 178 -3.30 0.69 20.97
C THR A 178 -3.21 -0.70 21.61
N LEU A 179 -2.01 -1.28 21.65
CA LEU A 179 -1.77 -2.59 22.26
C LEU A 179 -2.07 -2.59 23.77
N LEU A 180 -1.63 -1.56 24.50
CA LEU A 180 -1.88 -1.43 25.93
C LEU A 180 -3.37 -1.25 26.23
N TRP A 181 -4.07 -0.46 25.42
CA TRP A 181 -5.51 -0.27 25.57
C TRP A 181 -6.26 -1.59 25.36
N TRP A 182 -5.93 -2.31 24.29
CA TRP A 182 -6.51 -3.62 23.98
C TRP A 182 -6.21 -4.62 25.11
N TRP A 183 -4.94 -4.73 25.52
CA TRP A 183 -4.51 -5.60 26.61
C TRP A 183 -5.33 -5.38 27.90
N GLU A 184 -5.45 -4.13 28.34
CA GLU A 184 -6.23 -3.79 29.54
C GLU A 184 -7.72 -4.05 29.36
N PHE A 185 -8.25 -3.87 28.15
CA PHE A 185 -9.65 -4.15 27.84
C PHE A 185 -9.98 -5.64 27.99
N PHE A 186 -9.16 -6.52 27.43
CA PHE A 186 -9.34 -7.97 27.55
C PHE A 186 -9.08 -8.47 28.96
N ARG A 187 -8.03 -7.97 29.62
CA ARG A 187 -7.73 -8.31 31.02
C ARG A 187 -8.89 -7.97 31.94
N ASN A 188 -9.48 -6.79 31.80
CA ASN A 188 -10.61 -6.38 32.62
C ASN A 188 -11.88 -7.18 32.29
N ARG A 189 -12.13 -7.53 31.02
CA ARG A 189 -13.26 -8.41 30.63
C ARG A 189 -13.16 -9.80 31.25
N ASN A 190 -11.97 -10.41 31.21
CA ASN A 190 -11.74 -11.73 31.81
C ASN A 190 -11.93 -11.72 33.33
N MET A 191 -11.50 -10.66 34.02
CA MET A 191 -11.75 -10.48 35.46
C MET A 191 -13.24 -10.31 35.79
N THR A 192 -14.00 -9.51 35.02
CA THR A 192 -15.46 -9.41 35.21
C THR A 192 -16.21 -10.70 34.89
N ARG A 193 -15.71 -11.53 33.96
CA ARG A 193 -16.30 -12.84 33.63
C ARG A 193 -16.04 -13.88 34.73
N ALA A 194 -14.95 -13.75 35.47
CA ALA A 194 -14.64 -14.60 36.62
C ALA A 194 -15.43 -14.23 37.89
N GLN A 195 -16.06 -13.05 37.93
CA GLN A 195 -16.65 -12.49 39.17
C GLN A 195 -18.15 -12.15 39.07
N GLY A 196 -18.84 -12.50 37.98
CA GLY A 196 -20.27 -12.22 37.84
C GLY A 196 -20.97 -13.07 36.80
N SER A 197 -21.59 -14.17 37.26
CA SER A 197 -22.86 -14.59 36.69
C SER A 197 -23.94 -13.57 37.08
N THR A 198 -24.98 -13.47 36.26
CA THR A 198 -26.21 -12.65 36.40
C THR A 198 -26.19 -11.20 35.89
N VAL A 199 -26.78 -11.11 34.68
CA VAL A 199 -27.72 -10.08 34.18
C VAL A 199 -27.20 -8.69 33.82
N GLY A 200 -27.44 -8.34 32.54
CA GLY A 200 -27.46 -6.97 32.04
C GLY A 200 -27.03 -6.86 30.60
N LYS A 201 -27.87 -7.32 29.65
CA LYS A 201 -27.67 -7.11 28.22
C LYS A 201 -27.65 -5.59 27.93
N THR A 202 -26.46 -5.00 27.84
CA THR A 202 -26.23 -3.81 27.04
C THR A 202 -25.33 -4.23 25.90
N VAL A 203 -25.96 -4.49 24.75
CA VAL A 203 -25.29 -4.79 23.49
C VAL A 203 -24.43 -3.58 23.13
N SER A 204 -23.15 -3.67 23.45
CA SER A 204 -22.15 -2.70 23.04
C SER A 204 -21.85 -2.93 21.56
N VAL A 205 -22.26 -1.97 20.74
CA VAL A 205 -22.04 -1.90 19.28
C VAL A 205 -20.54 -1.89 18.87
N ALA A 206 -19.62 -1.84 19.84
CA ALA A 206 -18.17 -1.91 19.62
C ALA A 206 -17.61 -3.30 19.24
N GLY A 207 -18.45 -4.33 19.17
CA GLY A 207 -18.06 -5.71 18.82
C GLY A 207 -18.15 -6.09 17.35
N ILE A 208 -18.53 -5.16 16.45
CA ILE A 208 -18.75 -5.49 15.02
C ILE A 208 -17.52 -5.18 14.14
N PHE A 209 -16.58 -4.32 14.57
CA PHE A 209 -15.40 -3.98 13.77
C PHE A 209 -14.17 -4.89 13.98
N ALA A 210 -14.23 -5.81 14.96
CA ALA A 210 -13.11 -6.70 15.30
C ALA A 210 -13.38 -8.20 15.03
N LEU A 211 -14.54 -8.54 14.46
CA LEU A 211 -14.93 -9.92 14.13
C LEU A 211 -15.16 -10.16 12.62
N LEU A 212 -14.90 -9.17 11.76
CA LEU A 212 -15.06 -9.30 10.31
C LEU A 212 -13.77 -9.65 9.53
N ASN A 213 -12.65 -9.91 10.22
CA ASN A 213 -11.36 -10.23 9.56
C ASN A 213 -10.99 -11.73 9.58
N PHE A 214 -11.92 -12.65 9.87
CA PHE A 214 -11.62 -14.09 9.94
C PHE A 214 -12.55 -14.98 9.11
N ALA A 215 -13.10 -14.49 8.01
CA ALA A 215 -13.76 -15.36 7.02
C ALA A 215 -13.85 -14.71 5.64
N SER A 216 -12.73 -14.62 4.93
CA SER A 216 -12.79 -14.49 3.47
C SER A 216 -11.56 -15.16 2.85
N CYS A 217 -11.46 -16.48 3.02
CA CYS A 217 -10.75 -17.29 2.04
C CYS A 217 -11.74 -17.55 0.90
N SER A 218 -11.81 -16.65 -0.08
CA SER A 218 -12.44 -16.97 -1.36
C SER A 218 -11.42 -17.72 -2.22
N THR A 219 -11.78 -18.91 -2.70
CA THR A 219 -10.99 -19.65 -3.69
C THR A 219 -11.45 -19.33 -5.11
N GLU A 220 -11.88 -18.09 -5.34
CA GLU A 220 -12.35 -17.61 -6.65
C GLU A 220 -11.21 -16.85 -7.35
N PRO A 221 -11.18 -16.82 -8.70
CA PRO A 221 -10.22 -15.99 -9.43
C PRO A 221 -10.45 -14.51 -9.16
N GLU A 222 -9.39 -13.71 -9.23
CA GLU A 222 -9.48 -12.27 -9.09
C GLU A 222 -9.41 -11.59 -10.47
N PRO A 223 -10.20 -10.53 -10.75
CA PRO A 223 -10.03 -9.79 -11.99
C PRO A 223 -8.61 -9.21 -12.12
N ILE A 224 -7.97 -9.43 -13.27
CA ILE A 224 -6.66 -8.85 -13.59
C ILE A 224 -6.82 -7.34 -13.84
N ARG A 225 -6.05 -6.54 -13.09
CA ARG A 225 -5.98 -5.08 -13.22
C ARG A 225 -4.85 -4.71 -14.18
N TYR A 226 -5.16 -4.73 -15.47
CA TYR A 226 -4.21 -4.36 -16.52
C TYR A 226 -3.65 -2.94 -16.31
N GLY A 227 -2.34 -2.79 -16.47
CA GLY A 227 -1.58 -1.57 -16.18
C GLY A 227 -1.23 -1.36 -14.71
N GLN A 228 -1.63 -2.29 -13.81
CA GLN A 228 -1.33 -2.22 -12.36
C GLN A 228 -0.75 -3.53 -11.83
N ASP A 229 -1.38 -4.66 -12.17
CA ASP A 229 -0.94 -5.98 -11.70
C ASP A 229 0.34 -6.40 -12.44
N GLU A 230 1.24 -7.07 -11.71
CA GLU A 230 2.50 -7.61 -12.23
C GLU A 230 2.41 -9.13 -12.38
N CYS A 231 2.97 -9.65 -13.48
CA CYS A 231 3.13 -11.07 -13.67
C CYS A 231 4.07 -11.66 -12.63
N PHE A 232 3.65 -12.71 -11.95
CA PHE A 232 4.43 -13.36 -10.91
C PHE A 232 5.72 -14.00 -11.44
N HIS A 233 5.72 -14.52 -12.67
CA HIS A 233 6.89 -15.16 -13.27
C HIS A 233 7.88 -14.12 -13.86
N CYS A 234 7.52 -13.41 -14.93
CA CYS A 234 8.43 -12.47 -15.60
C CYS A 234 8.60 -11.09 -14.93
N LYS A 235 7.79 -10.77 -13.91
CA LYS A 235 7.79 -9.48 -13.18
C LYS A 235 7.42 -8.25 -14.01
N MET A 236 6.96 -8.43 -15.25
CA MET A 236 6.45 -7.34 -16.08
C MET A 236 5.01 -6.99 -15.71
N THR A 237 4.62 -5.74 -15.90
CA THR A 237 3.24 -5.28 -15.74
C THR A 237 2.34 -5.89 -16.82
N LEU A 238 1.20 -6.44 -16.41
CA LEU A 238 0.19 -7.03 -17.28
C LEU A 238 -0.47 -5.92 -18.12
N THR A 239 -0.35 -5.95 -19.45
CA THR A 239 -0.84 -4.85 -20.31
C THR A 239 -1.84 -5.28 -21.37
N ASP A 240 -1.71 -6.49 -21.93
CA ASP A 240 -2.59 -6.97 -22.99
C ASP A 240 -3.81 -7.71 -22.43
N LYS A 241 -5.00 -7.10 -22.59
CA LYS A 241 -6.27 -7.63 -22.07
C LYS A 241 -6.73 -8.94 -22.71
N ARG A 242 -6.13 -9.34 -23.84
CA ARG A 242 -6.43 -10.59 -24.54
C ARG A 242 -5.75 -11.79 -23.90
N PHE A 243 -4.77 -11.55 -23.04
CA PHE A 243 -3.98 -12.57 -22.37
C PHE A 243 -4.00 -12.38 -20.86
N GLY A 244 -3.58 -13.43 -20.18
CA GLY A 244 -3.50 -13.47 -18.73
C GLY A 244 -3.90 -14.84 -18.21
N ALA A 245 -3.37 -15.21 -17.06
CA ALA A 245 -3.77 -16.42 -16.37
C ALA A 245 -3.61 -16.28 -14.87
N GLU A 246 -4.31 -17.13 -14.12
CA GLU A 246 -4.21 -17.21 -12.67
C GLU A 246 -4.05 -18.64 -12.18
N VAL A 247 -3.24 -18.79 -11.13
CA VAL A 247 -3.24 -19.96 -10.25
C VAL A 247 -3.79 -19.52 -8.91
N VAL A 248 -4.89 -20.13 -8.47
CA VAL A 248 -5.47 -19.87 -7.15
C VAL A 248 -5.22 -21.09 -6.27
N THR A 249 -4.67 -20.86 -5.09
CA THR A 249 -4.38 -21.91 -4.11
C THR A 249 -5.59 -22.27 -3.25
N ASN A 250 -5.56 -23.43 -2.61
CA ASN A 250 -6.55 -23.85 -1.60
C ASN A 250 -6.69 -22.88 -0.41
N LYS A 251 -5.70 -21.99 -0.23
CA LYS A 251 -5.71 -20.94 0.81
C LYS A 251 -6.17 -19.58 0.29
N GLY A 252 -6.66 -19.49 -0.95
CA GLY A 252 -7.14 -18.25 -1.57
C GLY A 252 -6.04 -17.31 -2.07
N LYS A 253 -4.75 -17.70 -2.02
CA LYS A 253 -3.69 -16.91 -2.65
C LYS A 253 -3.76 -17.04 -4.17
N VAL A 254 -3.79 -15.92 -4.87
CA VAL A 254 -3.83 -15.81 -6.33
C VAL A 254 -2.44 -15.42 -6.87
N TYR A 255 -1.96 -16.14 -7.88
CA TYR A 255 -0.77 -15.81 -8.65
C TYR A 255 -1.20 -15.45 -10.07
N LYS A 256 -0.81 -14.27 -10.56
CA LYS A 256 -1.20 -13.74 -11.87
C LYS A 256 -0.06 -13.86 -12.88
N PHE A 257 -0.37 -14.13 -14.14
CA PHE A 257 0.62 -14.36 -15.20
C PHE A 257 0.25 -13.58 -16.47
N ASP A 258 1.28 -13.14 -17.21
CA ASP A 258 1.12 -12.32 -18.43
C ASP A 258 0.53 -13.10 -19.60
N ASP A 259 0.94 -14.36 -19.74
CA ASP A 259 0.38 -15.29 -20.69
C ASP A 259 0.56 -16.74 -20.21
N LEU A 260 0.12 -17.68 -21.05
CA LEU A 260 0.22 -19.11 -20.77
C LEU A 260 1.67 -19.59 -20.66
N ASN A 261 2.65 -18.92 -21.29
CA ASN A 261 4.06 -19.28 -21.16
C ASN A 261 4.56 -19.04 -19.73
N CYS A 262 4.25 -17.87 -19.18
CA CYS A 262 4.58 -17.53 -17.79
C CYS A 262 3.92 -18.49 -16.80
N LEU A 263 2.64 -18.84 -17.03
CA LEU A 263 1.92 -19.80 -16.22
C LEU A 263 2.62 -21.18 -16.23
N VAL A 264 2.94 -21.69 -17.42
CA VAL A 264 3.51 -23.03 -17.58
C VAL A 264 4.91 -23.13 -16.95
N ASN A 265 5.75 -22.10 -17.14
CA ASN A 265 7.07 -22.07 -16.50
C ASN A 265 6.96 -22.06 -14.97
N PHE A 266 6.01 -21.30 -14.42
CA PHE A 266 5.73 -21.31 -12.98
C PHE A 266 5.29 -22.69 -12.47
N LEU A 267 4.44 -23.41 -13.22
CA LEU A 267 4.03 -24.77 -12.85
C LEU A 267 5.20 -25.77 -12.90
N LYS A 268 6.16 -25.58 -13.81
CA LYS A 268 7.38 -26.42 -13.93
C LYS A 268 8.39 -26.17 -12.80
N GLU A 269 8.38 -24.98 -12.22
CA GLU A 269 9.26 -24.60 -11.09
C GLU A 269 8.81 -25.21 -9.75
N ASP A 270 7.62 -25.84 -9.69
CA ASP A 270 7.03 -26.46 -8.49
C ASP A 270 7.01 -25.53 -7.25
N THR A 271 6.85 -24.22 -7.51
CA THR A 271 6.79 -23.20 -6.44
C THR A 271 5.54 -23.39 -5.56
N VAL A 272 4.48 -23.96 -6.11
CA VAL A 272 3.26 -24.36 -5.40
C VAL A 272 2.98 -25.81 -5.77
N PRO A 273 2.98 -26.74 -4.79
CA PRO A 273 2.66 -28.14 -5.06
C PRO A 273 1.27 -28.26 -5.68
N GLU A 274 1.11 -29.10 -6.71
CA GLU A 274 -0.19 -29.28 -7.41
C GLU A 274 -1.34 -29.58 -6.43
N ALA A 275 -1.08 -30.34 -5.36
CA ALA A 275 -2.05 -30.65 -4.31
C ALA A 275 -2.60 -29.41 -3.56
N ASN A 276 -1.92 -28.27 -3.66
CA ASN A 276 -2.30 -27.00 -3.03
C ASN A 276 -2.97 -26.02 -4.01
N ILE A 277 -3.16 -26.41 -5.26
CA ILE A 277 -3.83 -25.58 -6.29
C ILE A 277 -5.33 -25.91 -6.28
N ALA A 278 -6.15 -24.89 -6.09
CA ALA A 278 -7.61 -25.00 -6.15
C ALA A 278 -8.11 -24.93 -7.59
N GLN A 279 -7.52 -24.05 -8.41
CA GLN A 279 -7.91 -23.83 -9.80
C GLN A 279 -6.79 -23.14 -10.58
N ILE A 280 -6.80 -23.37 -11.90
CA ILE A 280 -5.95 -22.71 -12.87
C ILE A 280 -6.86 -22.18 -13.96
N VAL A 281 -6.81 -20.88 -14.21
CA VAL A 281 -7.67 -20.22 -15.19
C VAL A 281 -6.84 -19.36 -16.15
N ALA A 282 -7.34 -19.20 -17.38
CA ALA A 282 -6.76 -18.33 -18.39
C ALA A 282 -7.82 -17.35 -18.90
N VAL A 283 -7.39 -16.19 -19.36
CA VAL A 283 -8.29 -15.18 -19.94
C VAL A 283 -8.81 -15.69 -21.29
N ASP A 284 -10.12 -15.54 -21.52
CA ASP A 284 -10.69 -15.82 -22.84
C ASP A 284 -10.27 -14.73 -23.84
N PHE A 285 -9.66 -15.16 -24.94
CA PHE A 285 -9.04 -14.28 -25.93
C PHE A 285 -10.05 -13.34 -26.62
N LYS A 286 -11.30 -13.79 -26.83
CA LYS A 286 -12.36 -12.96 -27.45
C LYS A 286 -13.20 -12.23 -26.39
N LYS A 287 -13.32 -12.79 -25.19
CA LYS A 287 -14.08 -12.21 -24.07
C LYS A 287 -13.13 -11.70 -22.99
N THR A 288 -12.36 -10.67 -23.34
CA THR A 288 -11.36 -10.06 -22.45
C THR A 288 -11.92 -9.76 -21.07
N GLY A 289 -11.21 -10.16 -20.02
CA GLY A 289 -11.65 -10.01 -18.62
C GLY A 289 -12.55 -11.13 -18.08
N SER A 290 -12.89 -12.12 -18.90
CA SER A 290 -13.52 -13.37 -18.44
C SER A 290 -12.48 -14.49 -18.36
N PHE A 291 -12.61 -15.35 -17.36
CA PHE A 291 -11.74 -16.51 -17.16
C PHE A 291 -12.38 -17.80 -17.68
N VAL A 292 -11.54 -18.69 -18.18
CA VAL A 292 -11.85 -20.08 -18.49
C VAL A 292 -10.91 -21.00 -17.72
N ASP A 293 -11.46 -22.04 -17.10
CA ASP A 293 -10.68 -23.13 -16.50
C ASP A 293 -9.83 -23.80 -17.58
N VAL A 294 -8.52 -23.89 -17.38
CA VAL A 294 -7.59 -24.43 -18.39
C VAL A 294 -7.91 -25.86 -18.80
N ASN A 295 -8.57 -26.65 -17.93
CA ASN A 295 -8.97 -28.03 -18.24
C ASN A 295 -10.22 -28.10 -19.12
N LYS A 296 -10.96 -26.99 -19.25
CA LYS A 296 -12.17 -26.87 -20.08
C LYS A 296 -11.97 -25.93 -21.27
N ALA A 297 -10.83 -25.24 -21.34
CA ALA A 297 -10.50 -24.32 -22.40
C ALA A 297 -10.08 -25.06 -23.68
N PHE A 298 -10.31 -24.41 -24.81
CA PHE A 298 -9.69 -24.76 -26.09
C PHE A 298 -8.50 -23.83 -26.34
N PHE A 299 -7.41 -24.35 -26.88
CA PHE A 299 -6.19 -23.58 -27.13
C PHE A 299 -5.83 -23.58 -28.61
N LEU A 300 -5.39 -22.43 -29.12
CA LEU A 300 -4.89 -22.27 -30.48
C LEU A 300 -3.52 -21.62 -30.45
N GLN A 301 -2.55 -22.26 -31.09
CA GLN A 301 -1.22 -21.70 -31.30
C GLN A 301 -1.06 -21.23 -32.76
N ASN A 302 -0.72 -19.96 -32.93
CA ASN A 302 -0.40 -19.36 -34.22
C ASN A 302 0.41 -18.08 -34.01
N GLU A 303 1.52 -17.90 -34.70
CA GLU A 303 2.41 -16.72 -34.57
C GLU A 303 1.70 -15.36 -34.71
N ALA A 304 0.60 -15.31 -35.48
CA ALA A 304 -0.21 -14.11 -35.68
C ALA A 304 -0.94 -13.64 -34.41
N ILE A 305 -1.14 -14.53 -33.42
CA ILE A 305 -1.80 -14.22 -32.14
C ILE A 305 -0.98 -13.22 -31.31
N LYS A 306 0.35 -13.32 -31.36
CA LYS A 306 1.31 -12.43 -30.69
C LYS A 306 1.06 -12.29 -29.18
N SER A 307 1.30 -13.36 -28.42
CA SER A 307 1.21 -13.28 -26.95
C SER A 307 2.39 -12.48 -26.36
N PRO A 308 2.23 -11.85 -25.18
CA PRO A 308 3.27 -11.04 -24.55
C PRO A 308 4.64 -11.72 -24.44
N MET A 309 4.68 -13.01 -24.07
CA MET A 309 5.91 -13.79 -23.97
C MET A 309 6.12 -14.75 -25.13
N ARG A 310 5.47 -14.47 -26.28
CA ARG A 310 5.71 -15.12 -27.59
C ARG A 310 5.53 -16.65 -27.63
N ALA A 311 4.76 -17.21 -26.70
CA ALA A 311 4.24 -18.57 -26.89
C ALA A 311 3.16 -18.63 -27.97
N ASP A 312 2.53 -17.47 -28.25
CA ASP A 312 1.57 -17.29 -29.34
C ASP A 312 0.37 -18.25 -29.24
N VAL A 313 -0.01 -18.57 -28.00
CA VAL A 313 -1.15 -19.41 -27.64
C VAL A 313 -2.28 -18.55 -27.08
N ALA A 314 -3.48 -18.71 -27.62
CA ALA A 314 -4.71 -18.11 -27.11
C ALA A 314 -5.63 -19.18 -26.49
N SER A 315 -6.37 -18.80 -25.45
CA SER A 315 -7.38 -19.63 -24.77
C SER A 315 -8.80 -19.18 -25.08
N PHE A 316 -9.70 -20.14 -25.24
CA PHE A 316 -11.11 -19.91 -25.59
C PHE A 316 -12.03 -20.78 -24.74
N TYR A 317 -13.15 -20.22 -24.29
CA TYR A 317 -14.23 -20.99 -23.68
C TYR A 317 -15.03 -21.78 -24.72
N ASP A 318 -15.30 -21.19 -25.88
CA ASP A 318 -16.13 -21.78 -26.93
C ASP A 318 -15.27 -22.19 -28.13
N LYS A 319 -15.48 -23.42 -28.64
CA LYS A 319 -14.79 -23.90 -29.83
C LYS A 319 -15.09 -23.02 -31.06
N LYS A 320 -16.28 -22.43 -31.15
CA LYS A 320 -16.64 -21.53 -32.25
C LYS A 320 -15.76 -20.29 -32.30
N ASP A 321 -15.43 -19.72 -31.14
CA ASP A 321 -14.55 -18.55 -31.03
C ASP A 321 -13.12 -18.91 -31.48
N LEU A 322 -12.64 -20.11 -31.12
CA LEU A 322 -11.38 -20.65 -31.61
C LEU A 322 -11.38 -20.78 -33.14
N GLU A 323 -12.38 -21.43 -33.73
CA GLU A 323 -12.44 -21.64 -35.19
C GLU A 323 -12.52 -20.31 -35.96
N SER A 324 -13.22 -19.31 -35.41
CA SER A 324 -13.25 -17.95 -35.95
C SER A 324 -11.86 -17.34 -35.98
N VAL A 325 -11.13 -17.37 -34.85
CA VAL A 325 -9.78 -16.80 -34.78
C VAL A 325 -8.81 -17.60 -35.66
N LYS A 326 -8.92 -18.93 -35.70
CA LYS A 326 -8.12 -19.79 -36.58
C LYS A 326 -8.30 -19.42 -38.05
N ALA A 327 -9.52 -19.11 -38.49
CA ALA A 327 -9.77 -18.61 -39.84
C ALA A 327 -9.16 -17.22 -40.07
N GLU A 328 -9.31 -16.29 -39.11
CA GLU A 328 -8.74 -14.94 -39.15
C GLU A 328 -7.21 -14.95 -39.21
N THR A 329 -6.56 -15.89 -38.52
CA THR A 329 -5.10 -16.02 -38.45
C THR A 329 -4.49 -16.91 -39.56
N GLY A 330 -5.30 -17.36 -40.52
CA GLY A 330 -4.83 -18.20 -41.63
C GLY A 330 -4.45 -19.63 -41.25
N GLY A 331 -5.02 -20.16 -40.16
CA GLY A 331 -4.76 -21.50 -39.63
C GLY A 331 -4.28 -21.47 -38.17
N GLY A 332 -3.59 -22.51 -37.75
CA GLY A 332 -3.02 -22.64 -36.40
C GLY A 332 -3.17 -24.07 -35.85
N LYS A 333 -2.34 -24.41 -34.86
CA LYS A 333 -2.38 -25.70 -34.19
C LYS A 333 -3.37 -25.63 -33.02
N GLU A 334 -4.43 -26.44 -33.06
CA GLU A 334 -5.26 -26.70 -31.88
C GLU A 334 -4.46 -27.50 -30.86
N MET A 335 -4.52 -27.11 -29.59
CA MET A 335 -3.78 -27.74 -28.51
C MET A 335 -4.70 -28.11 -27.36
N THR A 336 -4.36 -29.21 -26.69
CA THR A 336 -4.91 -29.57 -25.37
C THR A 336 -4.11 -28.89 -24.26
N TRP A 337 -4.68 -28.78 -23.06
CA TRP A 337 -3.93 -28.25 -21.91
C TRP A 337 -2.63 -29.02 -21.64
N ALA A 338 -2.63 -30.34 -21.86
CA ALA A 338 -1.44 -31.17 -21.71
C ALA A 338 -0.34 -30.89 -22.75
N GLU A 339 -0.68 -30.36 -23.93
CA GLU A 339 0.30 -29.93 -24.93
C GLU A 339 0.79 -28.51 -24.67
N VAL A 340 0.01 -27.69 -23.97
CA VAL A 340 0.40 -26.34 -23.55
C VAL A 340 1.37 -26.40 -22.36
N LYS A 341 1.12 -27.30 -21.40
CA LYS A 341 1.94 -27.54 -20.20
C LYS A 341 3.28 -28.20 -20.53
#